data_AF-A0A063ZSJ2-F1
#
_entry.id   AF-A0A063ZSJ2-F1
#
_cell.length_a   1.000
_cell.length_b   1.000
_cell.length_c   1.000
_cell.angle_alpha   90.00
_cell.angle_beta   90.00
_cell.angle_gamma   90.00
#
_symmetry.space_group_name_H-M   'P 1'
#
loop_
_entity.id
_entity.type
_entity.pdbx_description
1 polymer ?
#
loop_
_entity_poly.entity_id
_entity_poly.type
_entity_poly.pdbx_seq_one_letter_code
_entity_poly.pdbx_strand_id
1 'polypeptide(L)'
;MNEIGFVVNPIAGMGGRVGLKGTDDKLEEARRRGATPRAPDRASDALETLYRLEPSLTIYTAAGGMGESAAAAAGFDPVVVFEPESNVEEAPETTAEDTRGAVRAFLERGVDLVVFVGGDGTAADVAAVLERADGETPMLGVPAGVKIYSSVFAVTPADAGRVAAEFDRVESREVNDIDEAAYREGTVRSELRAVVPVPVAPEIQSSKQLASGSVDSLADGYARDADAGRTYVFGPGSTVGRIEDALEIDGSPLGVDVWRDGEVLVRDGSESDILAALSDPVTIVVSPIGGQGFLFGRGNHQLSPAVIRRADALDIVASTEKLDDIGAFHVDTDDERLNEELRGWIKVRTGRYTTRLVKIV
;
A
#
# COMPACT_ATOMS: atom_id res chain seq x y z
N MET A 1 -3.44 10.62 -24.97
CA MET A 1 -4.34 11.00 -23.87
C MET A 1 -4.29 12.50 -23.74
N ASN A 2 -5.44 13.15 -23.58
CA ASN A 2 -5.54 14.60 -23.40
C ASN A 2 -6.31 14.97 -22.12
N GLU A 3 -7.15 14.08 -21.61
CA GLU A 3 -8.11 14.39 -20.55
C GLU A 3 -8.23 13.24 -19.55
N ILE A 4 -8.10 13.53 -18.24
CA ILE A 4 -8.30 12.55 -17.17
C ILE A 4 -9.35 13.03 -16.17
N GLY A 5 -10.03 12.07 -15.55
CA GLY A 5 -10.82 12.29 -14.34
C GLY A 5 -9.98 11.96 -13.11
N PHE A 6 -9.90 12.86 -12.14
CA PHE A 6 -9.12 12.68 -10.91
C PHE A 6 -9.98 12.85 -9.67
N VAL A 7 -10.03 11.83 -8.80
CA VAL A 7 -10.78 11.90 -7.53
C VAL A 7 -9.94 11.38 -6.37
N VAL A 8 -10.00 12.09 -5.25
CA VAL A 8 -9.38 11.72 -3.98
C VAL A 8 -10.50 11.35 -3.01
N ASN A 9 -10.38 10.19 -2.37
CA ASN A 9 -11.11 9.94 -1.13
C ASN A 9 -10.33 10.58 0.03
N PRO A 10 -10.72 11.76 0.54
CA PRO A 10 -9.91 12.54 1.47
C PRO A 10 -9.71 11.86 2.82
N ILE A 11 -10.57 10.88 3.15
CA ILE A 11 -10.51 10.11 4.40
C ILE A 11 -9.77 8.77 4.26
N ALA A 12 -9.18 8.48 3.09
CA ALA A 12 -8.43 7.25 2.90
C ALA A 12 -7.08 7.26 3.65
N GLY A 13 -6.66 6.08 4.12
CA GLY A 13 -5.34 5.86 4.71
C GLY A 13 -5.20 6.08 6.21
N MET A 14 -6.27 6.44 6.91
CA MET A 14 -6.22 6.72 8.36
C MET A 14 -6.05 5.46 9.23
N GLY A 15 -6.56 4.29 8.82
CA GLY A 15 -6.55 3.11 9.69
C GLY A 15 -5.15 2.52 9.97
N GLY A 16 -4.25 2.56 8.97
CA GLY A 16 -3.01 1.78 9.00
C GLY A 16 -2.04 2.10 10.14
N ARG A 17 -1.70 3.37 10.35
CA ARG A 17 -0.70 3.78 11.37
C ARG A 17 -1.17 3.52 12.80
N VAL A 18 -2.49 3.52 13.02
CA VAL A 18 -3.11 3.32 14.33
C VAL A 18 -3.50 1.87 14.61
N GLY A 19 -2.98 0.92 13.81
CA GLY A 19 -3.26 -0.52 13.94
C GLY A 19 -4.71 -0.89 13.60
N LEU A 20 -5.46 0.01 12.95
CA LEU A 20 -6.79 -0.30 12.47
C LEU A 20 -6.68 -0.93 11.08
N LYS A 21 -7.23 -2.12 10.97
CA LYS A 21 -7.35 -2.88 9.73
C LYS A 21 -8.43 -2.28 8.82
N GLY A 22 -8.32 -1.00 8.44
CA GLY A 22 -9.31 -0.25 7.64
C GLY A 22 -9.97 0.93 8.37
N THR A 23 -10.67 1.80 7.62
CA THR A 23 -11.38 2.98 8.16
C THR A 23 -12.90 2.88 8.07
N ASP A 24 -13.41 1.87 7.37
CA ASP A 24 -14.85 1.67 7.16
C ASP A 24 -15.53 1.43 8.51
N ASP A 25 -16.58 2.20 8.80
CA ASP A 25 -17.30 2.27 10.09
C ASP A 25 -16.46 2.64 11.34
N LYS A 26 -15.20 3.06 11.17
CA LYS A 26 -14.25 3.34 12.27
C LYS A 26 -13.54 4.68 12.18
N LEU A 27 -14.05 5.60 11.37
CA LEU A 27 -13.50 6.93 11.19
C LEU A 27 -13.30 7.68 12.52
N GLU A 28 -14.29 7.64 13.41
CA GLU A 28 -14.19 8.27 14.73
C GLU A 28 -13.14 7.61 15.62
N GLU A 29 -13.01 6.29 15.58
CA GLU A 29 -12.01 5.55 16.35
C GLU A 29 -10.59 5.82 15.83
N ALA A 30 -10.42 5.92 14.51
CA ALA A 30 -9.15 6.30 13.90
C ALA A 30 -8.73 7.71 14.35
N ARG A 31 -9.66 8.68 14.32
CA ARG A 31 -9.43 10.04 14.83
C ARG A 31 -9.08 10.06 16.32
N ARG A 32 -9.79 9.28 17.16
CA ARG A 32 -9.48 9.15 18.60
C ARG A 32 -8.06 8.63 18.84
N ARG A 33 -7.56 7.76 17.96
CA ARG A 33 -6.18 7.23 18.01
C ARG A 33 -5.14 8.15 17.37
N GLY A 34 -5.53 9.37 16.95
CA GLY A 34 -4.61 10.35 16.37
C GLY A 34 -4.28 10.10 14.90
N ALA A 35 -5.09 9.31 14.17
CA ALA A 35 -4.86 9.09 12.74
C ALA A 35 -5.00 10.38 11.94
N THR A 36 -4.04 10.63 11.04
CA THR A 36 -4.11 11.69 10.04
C THR A 36 -4.40 11.10 8.65
N PRO A 37 -5.19 11.77 7.80
CA PRO A 37 -5.38 11.33 6.42
C PRO A 37 -4.07 11.31 5.64
N ARG A 38 -3.90 10.29 4.78
CA ARG A 38 -2.71 10.14 3.91
C ARG A 38 -3.01 10.42 2.44
N ALA A 39 -4.28 10.35 2.06
CA ALA A 39 -4.71 10.52 0.68
C ALA A 39 -4.29 11.87 0.06
N PRO A 40 -4.38 13.02 0.77
CA PRO A 40 -3.99 14.31 0.20
C PRO A 40 -2.51 14.40 -0.20
N ASP A 41 -1.61 13.93 0.65
CA ASP A 41 -0.17 13.96 0.37
C ASP A 41 0.16 13.04 -0.82
N ARG A 42 -0.40 11.83 -0.82
CA ARG A 42 -0.19 10.86 -1.91
C ARG A 42 -0.81 11.30 -3.23
N ALA A 43 -1.95 12.00 -3.19
CA ALA A 43 -2.53 12.66 -4.36
C ALA A 43 -1.55 13.67 -4.95
N SER A 44 -0.91 14.46 -4.08
CA SER A 44 0.07 15.47 -4.48
C SER A 44 1.30 14.83 -5.13
N ASP A 45 1.89 13.78 -4.52
CA ASP A 45 3.05 13.07 -5.08
C ASP A 45 2.79 12.51 -6.50
N ALA A 46 1.59 11.94 -6.70
CA ALA A 46 1.17 11.42 -8.00
C ALA A 46 1.00 12.54 -9.03
N LEU A 47 0.30 13.61 -8.66
CA LEU A 47 0.03 14.75 -9.54
C LEU A 47 1.27 15.57 -9.87
N GLU A 48 2.21 15.75 -8.94
CA GLU A 48 3.49 16.40 -9.21
C GLU A 48 4.31 15.61 -10.24
N THR A 49 4.30 14.28 -10.13
CA THR A 49 4.96 13.42 -11.12
C THR A 49 4.28 13.52 -12.48
N LEU A 50 2.95 13.49 -12.50
CA LEU A 50 2.16 13.66 -13.72
C LEU A 50 2.41 15.03 -14.37
N TYR A 51 2.40 16.11 -13.60
CA TYR A 51 2.62 17.48 -14.08
C TYR A 51 3.99 17.67 -14.73
N ARG A 52 5.04 17.05 -14.16
CA ARG A 52 6.39 17.09 -14.74
C ARG A 52 6.47 16.45 -16.12
N LEU A 53 5.62 15.45 -16.40
CA LEU A 53 5.62 14.70 -17.64
C LEU A 53 4.63 15.28 -18.66
N GLU A 54 3.43 15.65 -18.22
CA GLU A 54 2.30 16.08 -19.04
C GLU A 54 1.62 17.36 -18.46
N PRO A 55 2.29 18.53 -18.46
CA PRO A 55 1.78 19.75 -17.84
C PRO A 55 0.57 20.36 -18.56
N SER A 56 0.29 19.94 -19.80
CA SER A 56 -0.85 20.41 -20.60
C SER A 56 -2.09 19.51 -20.50
N LEU A 57 -2.03 18.44 -19.69
CA LEU A 57 -3.14 17.52 -19.51
C LEU A 57 -4.34 18.23 -18.86
N THR A 58 -5.54 18.00 -19.38
CA THR A 58 -6.77 18.51 -18.76
C THR A 58 -7.19 17.57 -17.65
N ILE A 59 -7.37 18.12 -16.43
CA ILE A 59 -7.84 17.36 -15.27
C ILE A 59 -9.27 17.79 -14.95
N TYR A 60 -10.21 16.87 -15.07
CA TYR A 60 -11.54 17.00 -14.50
C TYR A 60 -11.55 16.44 -13.08
N THR A 61 -12.07 17.18 -12.11
CA THR A 61 -12.01 16.77 -10.70
C THR A 61 -13.24 17.19 -9.89
N ALA A 62 -13.28 16.79 -8.63
CA ALA A 62 -14.26 17.20 -7.65
C ALA A 62 -13.70 18.30 -6.72
N ALA A 63 -14.59 19.15 -6.22
CA ALA A 63 -14.22 20.33 -5.44
C ALA A 63 -13.48 20.00 -4.13
N GLY A 64 -12.65 20.95 -3.70
CA GLY A 64 -11.89 20.91 -2.45
C GLY A 64 -10.98 19.69 -2.31
N GLY A 65 -11.05 19.04 -1.15
CA GLY A 65 -10.19 17.91 -0.80
C GLY A 65 -10.38 16.66 -1.67
N MET A 66 -11.45 16.60 -2.48
CA MET A 66 -11.73 15.49 -3.39
C MET A 66 -10.92 15.54 -4.70
N GLY A 67 -10.06 16.52 -4.88
CA GLY A 67 -9.04 16.50 -5.93
C GLY A 67 -8.63 17.88 -6.43
N GLU A 68 -9.54 18.87 -6.39
CA GLU A 68 -9.25 20.26 -6.77
C GLU A 68 -8.01 20.81 -6.05
N SER A 69 -7.95 20.69 -4.72
CA SER A 69 -6.84 21.23 -3.94
C SER A 69 -5.49 20.61 -4.32
N ALA A 70 -5.45 19.29 -4.53
CA ALA A 70 -4.22 18.58 -4.89
C ALA A 70 -3.78 18.89 -6.33
N ALA A 71 -4.73 18.93 -7.28
CA ALA A 71 -4.46 19.27 -8.68
C ALA A 71 -3.93 20.70 -8.84
N ALA A 72 -4.56 21.66 -8.15
CA ALA A 72 -4.10 23.05 -8.14
C ALA A 72 -2.72 23.19 -7.49
N ALA A 73 -2.47 22.50 -6.38
CA ALA A 73 -1.16 22.52 -5.70
C ALA A 73 -0.02 21.97 -6.57
N ALA A 74 -0.30 20.94 -7.38
CA ALA A 74 0.66 20.37 -8.32
C ALA A 74 0.92 21.24 -9.57
N GLY A 75 0.14 22.31 -9.78
CA GLY A 75 0.33 23.29 -10.86
C GLY A 75 -0.62 23.15 -12.05
N PHE A 76 -1.62 22.27 -11.98
CA PHE A 76 -2.69 22.19 -12.98
C PHE A 76 -3.72 23.30 -12.78
N ASP A 77 -4.48 23.60 -13.84
CA ASP A 77 -5.71 24.39 -13.80
C ASP A 77 -6.91 23.43 -13.92
N PRO A 78 -7.34 22.77 -12.82
CA PRO A 78 -8.34 21.71 -12.90
C PRO A 78 -9.74 22.24 -13.17
N VAL A 79 -10.53 21.47 -13.93
CA VAL A 79 -11.94 21.75 -14.18
C VAL A 79 -12.78 20.99 -13.16
N VAL A 80 -13.36 21.71 -12.19
CA VAL A 80 -14.28 21.13 -11.22
C VAL A 80 -15.61 20.78 -11.91
N VAL A 81 -15.99 19.50 -11.85
CA VAL A 81 -17.22 18.96 -12.47
C VAL A 81 -18.17 18.32 -11.47
N PHE A 82 -17.75 18.23 -10.21
CA PHE A 82 -18.57 17.69 -9.12
C PHE A 82 -18.29 18.46 -7.82
N GLU A 83 -19.34 18.77 -7.07
CA GLU A 83 -19.25 19.39 -5.75
C GLU A 83 -19.93 18.45 -4.73
N PRO A 84 -19.23 17.96 -3.70
CA PRO A 84 -19.85 17.15 -2.66
C PRO A 84 -20.82 18.00 -1.82
N GLU A 85 -21.93 17.41 -1.38
CA GLU A 85 -22.96 18.14 -0.61
C GLU A 85 -22.47 18.56 0.80
N SER A 86 -21.44 17.88 1.33
CA SER A 86 -20.87 18.11 2.67
C SER A 86 -19.74 19.16 2.68
N ASN A 87 -20.07 20.42 2.40
CA ASN A 87 -19.16 21.55 2.65
C ASN A 87 -19.08 21.86 4.16
N VAL A 88 -18.07 21.32 4.86
CA VAL A 88 -17.67 21.84 6.18
C VAL A 88 -16.15 21.99 6.25
N GLU A 89 -15.70 23.24 6.42
CA GLU A 89 -14.29 23.68 6.39
C GLU A 89 -13.39 23.02 7.44
N GLU A 90 -13.93 22.27 8.42
CA GLU A 90 -13.14 21.70 9.52
C GLU A 90 -12.95 20.16 9.46
N ALA A 91 -13.73 19.44 8.64
CA ALA A 91 -13.49 18.03 8.29
C ALA A 91 -14.53 17.57 7.25
N PRO A 92 -14.17 17.35 5.97
CA PRO A 92 -15.14 16.90 4.99
C PRO A 92 -15.54 15.45 5.30
N GLU A 93 -16.80 15.22 5.67
CA GLU A 93 -17.41 13.89 5.70
C GLU A 93 -17.87 13.54 4.29
N THR A 94 -16.90 13.25 3.40
CA THR A 94 -17.19 12.71 2.08
C THR A 94 -17.61 11.25 2.18
N THR A 95 -18.49 10.83 1.31
CA THR A 95 -19.06 9.49 1.26
C THR A 95 -18.62 8.71 0.04
N ALA A 96 -18.87 7.40 0.05
CA ALA A 96 -18.75 6.56 -1.14
C ALA A 96 -19.60 7.09 -2.31
N GLU A 97 -20.77 7.71 -2.03
CA GLU A 97 -21.61 8.28 -3.08
C GLU A 97 -21.00 9.53 -3.70
N ASP A 98 -20.27 10.34 -2.94
CA ASP A 98 -19.52 11.48 -3.50
C ASP A 98 -18.44 11.00 -4.47
N THR A 99 -17.73 9.92 -4.13
CA THR A 99 -16.75 9.30 -5.04
C THR A 99 -17.44 8.83 -6.32
N ARG A 100 -18.57 8.11 -6.20
CA ARG A 100 -19.32 7.63 -7.36
C ARG A 100 -19.89 8.78 -8.19
N GLY A 101 -20.35 9.86 -7.55
CA GLY A 101 -20.84 11.08 -8.19
C GLY A 101 -19.77 11.77 -9.03
N ALA A 102 -18.57 11.94 -8.48
CA ALA A 102 -17.43 12.48 -9.21
C ALA A 102 -17.07 11.62 -10.43
N VAL A 103 -17.00 10.29 -10.28
CA VAL A 103 -16.69 9.39 -11.40
C VAL A 103 -17.74 9.49 -12.51
N ARG A 104 -19.04 9.55 -12.17
CA ARG A 104 -20.10 9.76 -13.18
C ARG A 104 -19.90 11.08 -13.93
N ALA A 105 -19.56 12.15 -13.23
CA ALA A 105 -19.28 13.44 -13.85
C ALA A 105 -18.05 13.40 -14.79
N PHE A 106 -17.02 12.60 -14.49
CA PHE A 106 -15.88 12.41 -15.39
C PHE A 106 -16.29 11.67 -16.67
N LEU A 107 -17.12 10.64 -16.55
CA LEU A 107 -17.60 9.88 -17.71
C LEU A 107 -18.46 10.74 -18.65
N GLU A 108 -19.27 11.65 -18.11
CA GLU A 108 -20.02 12.63 -18.91
C GLU A 108 -19.11 13.57 -19.73
N ARG A 109 -17.85 13.75 -19.30
CA ARG A 109 -16.82 14.51 -20.03
C ARG A 109 -16.06 13.66 -21.05
N GLY A 110 -16.17 12.34 -21.01
CA GLY A 110 -15.49 11.45 -21.95
C GLY A 110 -13.99 11.30 -21.68
N VAL A 111 -13.57 11.33 -20.42
CA VAL A 111 -12.16 11.22 -20.04
C VAL A 111 -11.51 9.93 -20.54
N ASP A 112 -10.22 10.01 -20.86
CA ASP A 112 -9.43 8.89 -21.36
C ASP A 112 -9.02 7.90 -20.23
N LEU A 113 -8.99 8.36 -18.98
CA LEU A 113 -8.62 7.58 -17.78
C LEU A 113 -9.23 8.19 -16.53
N VAL A 114 -9.70 7.32 -15.62
CA VAL A 114 -10.07 7.70 -14.25
C VAL A 114 -8.93 7.34 -13.30
N VAL A 115 -8.31 8.35 -12.71
CA VAL A 115 -7.32 8.19 -11.64
C VAL A 115 -8.00 8.45 -10.30
N PHE A 116 -7.84 7.53 -9.35
CA PHE A 116 -8.43 7.68 -8.02
C PHE A 116 -7.39 7.48 -6.92
N VAL A 117 -7.55 8.17 -5.79
CA VAL A 117 -6.67 8.05 -4.62
C VAL A 117 -7.45 7.43 -3.46
N GLY A 118 -7.05 6.24 -3.03
CA GLY A 118 -7.83 5.49 -2.04
C GLY A 118 -7.29 4.10 -1.69
N GLY A 119 -8.12 3.28 -1.07
CA GLY A 119 -7.88 1.84 -0.85
C GLY A 119 -8.86 0.98 -1.62
N ASP A 120 -8.88 -0.34 -1.37
CA ASP A 120 -9.74 -1.30 -2.09
C ASP A 120 -11.24 -0.90 -2.11
N GLY A 121 -11.79 -0.33 -1.03
CA GLY A 121 -13.17 0.16 -1.01
C GLY A 121 -13.45 1.28 -2.03
N THR A 122 -12.52 2.24 -2.15
CA THR A 122 -12.59 3.30 -3.17
C THR A 122 -12.44 2.72 -4.58
N ALA A 123 -11.57 1.71 -4.76
CA ALA A 123 -11.46 1.00 -6.04
C ALA A 123 -12.78 0.31 -6.42
N ALA A 124 -13.45 -0.33 -5.45
CA ALA A 124 -14.75 -0.96 -5.67
C ALA A 124 -15.83 0.07 -6.04
N ASP A 125 -15.87 1.24 -5.40
CA ASP A 125 -16.80 2.32 -5.74
C ASP A 125 -16.61 2.84 -7.17
N VAL A 126 -15.36 3.09 -7.57
CA VAL A 126 -15.03 3.54 -8.93
C VAL A 126 -15.39 2.46 -9.96
N ALA A 127 -14.97 1.22 -9.72
CA ALA A 127 -15.23 0.09 -10.62
C ALA A 127 -16.73 -0.14 -10.82
N ALA A 128 -17.53 -0.05 -9.76
CA ALA A 128 -18.98 -0.20 -9.85
C ALA A 128 -19.66 0.87 -10.72
N VAL A 129 -19.08 2.07 -10.84
CA VAL A 129 -19.58 3.10 -11.76
C VAL A 129 -19.17 2.78 -13.20
N LEU A 130 -17.90 2.39 -13.41
CA LEU A 130 -17.38 2.05 -14.74
C LEU A 130 -18.10 0.86 -15.37
N GLU A 131 -18.37 -0.21 -14.62
CA GLU A 131 -19.11 -1.37 -15.11
C GLU A 131 -20.53 -1.03 -15.59
N ARG A 132 -21.18 -0.05 -14.94
CA ARG A 132 -22.54 0.39 -15.33
C ARG A 132 -22.54 1.26 -16.59
N ALA A 133 -21.39 1.83 -16.95
CA ALA A 133 -21.20 2.68 -18.12
C ALA A 133 -20.52 1.94 -19.28
N ASP A 134 -20.67 0.61 -19.34
CA ASP A 134 -20.09 -0.28 -20.36
C ASP A 134 -18.53 -0.41 -20.32
N GLY A 135 -17.87 0.05 -19.26
CA GLY A 135 -16.57 -0.47 -18.79
C GLY A 135 -15.32 -0.23 -19.64
N GLU A 136 -15.35 0.65 -20.64
CA GLU A 136 -14.21 0.86 -21.54
C GLU A 136 -13.17 1.86 -20.99
N THR A 137 -13.59 2.86 -20.21
CA THR A 137 -12.67 3.83 -19.63
C THR A 137 -11.79 3.15 -18.58
N PRO A 138 -10.45 3.17 -18.74
CA PRO A 138 -9.55 2.56 -17.77
C PRO A 138 -9.59 3.30 -16.43
N MET A 139 -9.18 2.59 -15.38
CA MET A 139 -8.93 3.17 -14.07
C MET A 139 -7.53 2.86 -13.55
N LEU A 140 -6.95 3.79 -12.80
CA LEU A 140 -5.66 3.62 -12.12
C LEU A 140 -5.75 4.13 -10.69
N GLY A 141 -5.40 3.26 -9.75
CA GLY A 141 -5.37 3.59 -8.33
C GLY A 141 -4.03 4.15 -7.88
N VAL A 142 -4.07 5.31 -7.22
CA VAL A 142 -3.01 5.82 -6.35
C VAL A 142 -3.22 5.21 -4.97
N PRO A 143 -2.29 4.38 -4.47
CA PRO A 143 -2.47 3.67 -3.21
C PRO A 143 -2.51 4.68 -2.05
N ALA A 144 -3.51 4.65 -1.16
CA ALA A 144 -3.56 5.51 0.03
C ALA A 144 -3.66 4.76 1.38
N GLY A 145 -4.03 3.48 1.36
CA GLY A 145 -4.31 2.68 2.56
C GLY A 145 -3.48 1.40 2.70
N VAL A 146 -3.67 0.67 3.81
CA VAL A 146 -2.99 -0.61 4.12
C VAL A 146 -3.58 -1.82 3.37
N LYS A 147 -4.78 -1.68 2.81
CA LYS A 147 -5.53 -2.72 2.10
C LYS A 147 -5.48 -2.46 0.61
N ILE A 148 -4.45 -2.98 -0.03
CA ILE A 148 -4.25 -2.85 -1.47
C ILE A 148 -4.03 -4.25 -2.02
N TYR A 149 -5.13 -4.96 -2.21
CA TYR A 149 -5.16 -6.30 -2.77
C TYR A 149 -5.66 -6.33 -4.20
N SER A 150 -6.45 -5.32 -4.59
CA SER A 150 -6.84 -5.12 -5.98
C SER A 150 -5.63 -4.87 -6.86
N SER A 151 -5.64 -5.48 -8.03
CA SER A 151 -4.56 -5.39 -9.02
C SER A 151 -4.64 -4.12 -9.88
N VAL A 152 -5.31 -3.09 -9.38
CA VAL A 152 -5.63 -1.83 -10.07
C VAL A 152 -4.79 -0.64 -9.61
N PHE A 153 -3.96 -0.84 -8.57
CA PHE A 153 -3.12 0.20 -8.00
C PHE A 153 -1.73 0.20 -8.60
N ALA A 154 -1.20 1.39 -8.88
CA ALA A 154 0.21 1.56 -9.17
C ALA A 154 1.07 1.19 -7.95
N VAL A 155 2.37 0.97 -8.19
CA VAL A 155 3.33 0.59 -7.15
C VAL A 155 3.42 1.68 -6.08
N THR A 156 3.90 2.86 -6.45
CA THR A 156 3.94 4.06 -5.60
C THR A 156 3.02 5.16 -6.16
N PRO A 157 2.72 6.22 -5.39
CA PRO A 157 2.04 7.39 -5.94
C PRO A 157 2.77 8.03 -7.13
N ALA A 158 4.09 8.15 -7.06
CA ALA A 158 4.89 8.64 -8.18
C ALA A 158 4.78 7.73 -9.42
N ASP A 159 4.78 6.41 -9.24
CA ASP A 159 4.56 5.47 -10.35
C ASP A 159 3.15 5.63 -10.94
N ALA A 160 2.13 5.94 -10.12
CA ALA A 160 0.79 6.22 -10.63
C ALA A 160 0.81 7.42 -11.58
N GLY A 161 1.50 8.51 -11.20
CA GLY A 161 1.68 9.68 -12.04
C GLY A 161 2.42 9.36 -13.34
N ARG A 162 3.47 8.56 -13.28
CA ARG A 162 4.22 8.10 -14.47
C ARG A 162 3.36 7.23 -15.38
N VAL A 163 2.68 6.24 -14.83
CA VAL A 163 1.82 5.33 -15.59
C VAL A 163 0.68 6.11 -16.24
N ALA A 164 0.04 7.03 -15.53
CA ALA A 164 -1.01 7.88 -16.09
C ALA A 164 -0.51 8.74 -17.27
N ALA A 165 0.73 9.22 -17.22
CA ALA A 165 1.33 10.01 -18.31
C ALA A 165 1.71 9.16 -19.54
N GLU A 166 2.26 7.95 -19.31
CA GLU A 166 3.04 7.24 -20.33
C GLU A 166 2.35 5.98 -20.91
N PHE A 167 1.26 5.48 -20.32
CA PHE A 167 0.73 4.18 -20.72
C PHE A 167 0.24 4.13 -22.18
N ASP A 168 0.54 3.00 -22.83
CA ASP A 168 0.15 2.71 -24.21
C ASP A 168 -0.78 1.49 -24.31
N ARG A 169 -0.97 0.77 -23.20
CA ARG A 169 -1.79 -0.44 -23.12
C ARG A 169 -2.54 -0.51 -21.80
N VAL A 170 -3.63 -1.26 -21.83
CA VAL A 170 -4.42 -1.59 -20.65
C VAL A 170 -4.58 -3.11 -20.56
N GLU A 171 -4.68 -3.62 -19.34
CA GLU A 171 -4.97 -5.03 -19.08
C GLU A 171 -6.19 -5.16 -18.17
N SER A 172 -6.97 -6.22 -18.36
CA SER A 172 -8.05 -6.57 -17.44
C SER A 172 -7.48 -6.99 -16.09
N ARG A 173 -7.88 -6.30 -15.03
CA ARG A 173 -7.41 -6.51 -13.66
C ARG A 173 -8.58 -6.65 -12.71
N GLU A 174 -8.40 -7.49 -11.71
CA GLU A 174 -9.41 -7.76 -10.69
C GLU A 174 -9.41 -6.67 -9.62
N VAL A 175 -10.62 -6.17 -9.33
CA VAL A 175 -10.93 -5.38 -8.14
C VAL A 175 -11.49 -6.33 -7.11
N ASN A 176 -10.75 -6.49 -6.01
CA ASN A 176 -11.07 -7.41 -4.94
C ASN A 176 -11.36 -6.61 -3.67
N ASP A 177 -12.43 -6.99 -2.99
CA ASP A 177 -12.76 -6.46 -1.67
C ASP A 177 -12.44 -7.51 -0.60
N ILE A 178 -11.97 -7.08 0.57
CA ILE A 178 -11.61 -7.99 1.65
C ILE A 178 -12.70 -8.01 2.70
N ASP A 179 -13.10 -9.22 3.09
CA ASP A 179 -13.93 -9.43 4.26
C ASP A 179 -13.20 -8.95 5.51
N GLU A 180 -13.60 -7.78 6.00
CA GLU A 180 -12.97 -7.14 7.15
C GLU A 180 -13.19 -7.88 8.47
N ALA A 181 -14.26 -8.66 8.58
CA ALA A 181 -14.49 -9.50 9.76
C ALA A 181 -13.48 -10.65 9.77
N ALA A 182 -13.33 -11.34 8.63
CA ALA A 182 -12.33 -12.40 8.47
C ALA A 182 -10.90 -11.86 8.65
N TYR A 183 -10.59 -10.69 8.09
CA TYR A 183 -9.27 -10.06 8.19
C TYR A 183 -8.94 -9.66 9.65
N ARG A 184 -9.96 -9.28 10.44
CA ARG A 184 -9.78 -9.05 11.88
C ARG A 184 -9.43 -10.34 12.62
N GLU A 185 -10.06 -11.44 12.25
CA GLU A 185 -9.80 -12.78 12.78
C GLU A 185 -8.50 -13.43 12.24
N GLY A 186 -7.66 -12.68 11.50
CA GLY A 186 -6.38 -13.18 11.01
C GLY A 186 -6.47 -14.00 9.72
N THR A 187 -7.64 -14.04 9.08
CA THR A 187 -7.87 -14.81 7.85
C THR A 187 -8.14 -13.88 6.67
N VAL A 188 -7.39 -14.01 5.58
CA VAL A 188 -7.67 -13.26 4.35
C VAL A 188 -8.75 -13.97 3.54
N ARG A 189 -9.90 -13.31 3.36
CA ARG A 189 -10.94 -13.70 2.40
C ARG A 189 -11.21 -12.51 1.49
N SER A 190 -11.07 -12.71 0.19
CA SER A 190 -11.36 -11.71 -0.83
C SER A 190 -12.57 -12.11 -1.66
N GLU A 191 -13.41 -11.12 -1.98
CA GLU A 191 -14.55 -11.24 -2.88
C GLU A 191 -14.24 -10.45 -4.16
N LEU A 192 -14.33 -11.10 -5.31
CA LEU A 192 -14.18 -10.44 -6.61
C LEU A 192 -15.36 -9.48 -6.81
N ARG A 193 -15.07 -8.17 -6.92
CA ARG A 193 -16.08 -7.13 -7.13
C ARG A 193 -16.29 -6.84 -8.61
N ALA A 194 -15.20 -6.71 -9.36
CA ALA A 194 -15.23 -6.30 -10.76
C ALA A 194 -13.95 -6.75 -11.50
N VAL A 195 -14.02 -6.74 -12.83
CA VAL A 195 -12.84 -6.85 -13.70
C VAL A 195 -12.82 -5.62 -14.60
N VAL A 196 -11.79 -4.78 -14.47
CA VAL A 196 -11.73 -3.46 -15.10
C VAL A 196 -10.44 -3.29 -15.91
N PRO A 197 -10.44 -2.47 -16.97
CA PRO A 197 -9.20 -2.13 -17.68
C PRO A 197 -8.31 -1.22 -16.83
N VAL A 198 -7.03 -1.59 -16.71
CA VAL A 198 -6.04 -0.85 -15.91
C VAL A 198 -4.77 -0.61 -16.74
N PRO A 199 -4.24 0.62 -16.75
CA PRO A 199 -2.93 0.92 -17.35
C PRO A 199 -1.81 0.07 -16.74
N VAL A 200 -0.92 -0.49 -17.57
CA VAL A 200 0.22 -1.28 -17.09
C VAL A 200 1.55 -0.70 -17.54
N ALA A 201 2.55 -0.79 -16.66
CA ALA A 201 3.94 -0.44 -16.96
C ALA A 201 4.68 -1.62 -17.63
N PRO A 202 5.80 -1.38 -18.35
CA PRO A 202 6.61 -2.45 -18.94
C PRO A 202 7.20 -3.37 -17.87
N GLU A 203 7.02 -4.69 -18.00
CA GLU A 203 7.55 -5.68 -17.06
C GLU A 203 9.08 -5.79 -17.11
N ILE A 204 9.73 -5.84 -15.94
CA ILE A 204 11.14 -6.24 -15.80
C ILE A 204 11.16 -7.73 -15.44
N GLN A 205 11.56 -8.56 -16.40
CA GLN A 205 11.56 -10.01 -16.26
C GLN A 205 12.78 -10.51 -15.45
N SER A 206 12.52 -11.20 -14.33
CA SER A 206 13.55 -11.84 -13.50
C SER A 206 14.05 -13.16 -14.10
N SER A 207 15.35 -13.41 -14.00
CA SER A 207 16.02 -14.64 -14.41
C SER A 207 15.83 -15.78 -13.40
N LYS A 208 15.34 -16.94 -13.88
CA LYS A 208 15.11 -18.17 -13.09
C LYS A 208 16.43 -18.83 -12.63
N GLN A 209 16.53 -19.16 -11.35
CA GLN A 209 17.48 -20.15 -10.82
C GLN A 209 16.78 -21.04 -9.78
N LEU A 210 17.09 -22.35 -9.83
CA LEU A 210 16.54 -23.38 -8.93
C LEU A 210 17.21 -23.31 -7.55
N ALA A 211 16.43 -23.12 -6.48
CA ALA A 211 16.90 -23.30 -5.11
C ALA A 211 15.82 -23.95 -4.22
N SER A 212 16.15 -25.08 -3.61
CA SER A 212 15.29 -25.81 -2.68
C SER A 212 15.44 -25.26 -1.24
N GLY A 213 14.36 -24.78 -0.64
CA GLY A 213 14.31 -24.43 0.78
C GLY A 213 12.85 -24.40 1.26
N SER A 214 12.54 -25.07 2.37
CA SER A 214 11.19 -25.01 2.97
C SER A 214 11.12 -23.84 3.96
N VAL A 215 9.95 -23.20 4.04
CA VAL A 215 9.68 -22.10 5.00
C VAL A 215 9.96 -22.53 6.44
N ASP A 216 9.62 -23.77 6.80
CA ASP A 216 9.88 -24.28 8.15
C ASP A 216 11.38 -24.33 8.45
N SER A 217 12.23 -24.74 7.50
CA SER A 217 13.68 -24.77 7.69
C SER A 217 14.31 -23.38 7.79
N LEU A 218 13.69 -22.37 7.17
CA LEU A 218 14.07 -20.96 7.31
C LEU A 218 13.73 -20.50 8.73
N ALA A 219 12.50 -20.72 9.17
CA ALA A 219 12.02 -20.28 10.47
C ALA A 219 12.84 -20.87 11.62
N ASP A 220 13.03 -22.18 11.61
CA ASP A 220 13.87 -22.91 12.54
C ASP A 220 15.33 -22.43 12.56
N GLY A 221 15.83 -22.01 11.39
CA GLY A 221 17.17 -21.44 11.25
C GLY A 221 17.24 -20.05 11.86
N TYR A 222 16.24 -19.22 11.57
CA TYR A 222 16.16 -17.86 12.06
C TYR A 222 16.03 -17.80 13.59
N ALA A 223 15.10 -18.57 14.16
CA ALA A 223 14.87 -18.60 15.61
C ALA A 223 16.14 -19.00 16.39
N ARG A 224 16.97 -19.89 15.83
CA ARG A 224 18.25 -20.29 16.43
C ARG A 224 19.35 -19.25 16.30
N ASP A 225 19.28 -18.41 15.26
CA ASP A 225 20.26 -17.35 14.99
C ASP A 225 19.85 -16.02 15.65
N ALA A 226 18.69 -15.96 16.31
CA ALA A 226 18.23 -14.75 17.00
C ALA A 226 19.18 -14.41 18.17
N ASP A 227 19.83 -13.25 18.05
CA ASP A 227 20.72 -12.70 19.07
C ASP A 227 19.97 -12.37 20.38
N ALA A 228 20.54 -12.81 21.50
CA ALA A 228 20.14 -12.35 22.82
C ALA A 228 20.45 -10.86 23.01
N GLY A 229 19.57 -10.15 23.71
CA GLY A 229 19.66 -8.73 23.97
C GLY A 229 19.25 -7.84 22.79
N ARG A 230 18.77 -8.40 21.68
CA ARG A 230 18.30 -7.65 20.50
C ARG A 230 16.78 -7.58 20.46
N THR A 231 16.25 -6.41 20.15
CA THR A 231 14.81 -6.23 19.91
C THR A 231 14.49 -6.55 18.46
N TYR A 232 13.53 -7.44 18.24
CA TYR A 232 13.03 -7.80 16.92
C TYR A 232 11.66 -7.21 16.71
N VAL A 233 11.47 -6.57 15.56
CA VAL A 233 10.17 -6.09 15.08
C VAL A 233 9.74 -6.98 13.93
N PHE A 234 8.74 -7.81 14.18
CA PHE A 234 8.22 -8.77 13.20
C PHE A 234 7.10 -8.13 12.41
N GLY A 235 7.30 -7.98 11.10
CA GLY A 235 6.25 -7.54 10.18
C GLY A 235 5.22 -8.63 9.90
N PRO A 236 4.07 -8.27 9.30
CA PRO A 236 3.00 -9.23 9.03
C PRO A 236 3.39 -10.26 7.97
N GLY A 237 2.71 -11.41 7.99
CA GLY A 237 2.74 -12.40 6.93
C GLY A 237 3.20 -13.79 7.37
N SER A 238 2.75 -14.80 6.64
CA SER A 238 2.91 -16.22 7.02
C SER A 238 4.36 -16.68 7.17
N THR A 239 5.32 -16.13 6.41
CA THR A 239 6.74 -16.47 6.55
C THR A 239 7.32 -15.94 7.86
N VAL A 240 6.94 -14.73 8.26
CA VAL A 240 7.35 -14.14 9.54
C VAL A 240 6.63 -14.86 10.68
N GLY A 241 5.33 -15.13 10.55
CA GLY A 241 4.56 -15.91 11.53
C GLY A 241 5.17 -17.29 11.82
N ARG A 242 5.78 -17.96 10.83
CA ARG A 242 6.52 -19.22 11.08
C ARG A 242 7.77 -19.01 11.93
N ILE A 243 8.46 -17.88 11.78
CA ILE A 243 9.59 -17.51 12.64
C ILE A 243 9.09 -17.26 14.07
N GLU A 244 7.96 -16.57 14.21
CA GLU A 244 7.31 -16.34 15.51
C GLU A 244 6.92 -17.66 16.17
N ASP A 245 6.27 -18.57 15.44
CA ASP A 245 5.95 -19.93 15.92
C ASP A 245 7.21 -20.66 16.43
N ALA A 246 8.32 -20.58 15.69
CA ALA A 246 9.59 -21.20 16.05
C ALA A 246 10.29 -20.53 17.26
N LEU A 247 9.96 -19.28 17.54
CA LEU A 247 10.36 -18.54 18.75
C LEU A 247 9.36 -18.72 19.90
N GLU A 248 8.36 -19.61 19.74
CA GLU A 248 7.29 -19.86 20.70
C GLU A 248 6.44 -18.61 21.00
N ILE A 249 6.31 -17.73 20.00
CA ILE A 249 5.50 -16.51 20.04
C ILE A 249 4.13 -16.82 19.43
N ASP A 250 3.07 -16.53 20.18
CA ASP A 250 1.72 -16.44 19.63
C ASP A 250 1.56 -15.08 18.93
N GLY A 251 1.97 -15.07 17.66
CA GLY A 251 2.13 -13.88 16.82
C GLY A 251 0.86 -13.44 16.09
N SER A 252 0.92 -12.26 15.50
CA SER A 252 -0.20 -11.58 14.84
C SER A 252 -0.05 -11.68 13.32
N PRO A 253 -0.81 -12.55 12.62
CA PRO A 253 -0.58 -12.81 11.19
C PRO A 253 -0.62 -11.57 10.28
N LEU A 254 -1.37 -10.54 10.71
CA LEU A 254 -1.61 -9.30 9.99
C LEU A 254 -1.20 -8.06 10.81
N GLY A 255 -0.45 -8.27 11.90
CA GLY A 255 0.00 -7.23 12.82
C GLY A 255 1.51 -7.04 12.75
N VAL A 256 2.00 -6.12 13.58
CA VAL A 256 3.43 -5.95 13.83
C VAL A 256 3.70 -6.23 15.30
N ASP A 257 4.52 -7.23 15.57
CA ASP A 257 4.87 -7.66 16.92
C ASP A 257 6.30 -7.21 17.28
N VAL A 258 6.54 -6.93 18.55
CA VAL A 258 7.87 -6.58 19.08
C VAL A 258 8.26 -7.59 20.14
N TRP A 259 9.42 -8.19 19.97
CA TRP A 259 9.93 -9.25 20.82
C TRP A 259 11.37 -8.99 21.25
N ARG A 260 11.72 -9.40 22.48
CA ARG A 260 13.09 -9.40 22.97
C ARG A 260 13.27 -10.50 24.02
N ASP A 261 14.32 -11.29 23.90
CA ASP A 261 14.77 -12.24 24.94
C ASP A 261 13.67 -13.19 25.47
N GLY A 262 12.85 -13.71 24.57
CA GLY A 262 11.76 -14.63 24.92
C GLY A 262 10.46 -13.95 25.35
N GLU A 263 10.43 -12.62 25.42
CA GLU A 263 9.27 -11.83 25.82
C GLU A 263 8.69 -11.06 24.63
N VAL A 264 7.37 -11.15 24.45
CA VAL A 264 6.62 -10.29 23.53
C VAL A 264 6.34 -8.97 24.24
N LEU A 265 7.04 -7.91 23.82
CA LEU A 265 6.88 -6.56 24.37
C LEU A 265 5.63 -5.87 23.82
N VAL A 266 5.31 -6.13 22.55
CA VAL A 266 4.12 -5.58 21.87
C VAL A 266 3.54 -6.67 20.97
N ARG A 267 2.22 -6.83 21.02
CA ARG A 267 1.45 -7.68 20.09
C ARG A 267 0.47 -6.82 19.31
N ASP A 268 0.46 -6.94 17.98
CA ASP A 268 -0.33 -6.17 17.02
C ASP A 268 -0.26 -4.66 17.31
N GLY A 269 0.97 -4.16 17.42
CA GLY A 269 1.26 -2.80 17.88
C GLY A 269 0.93 -1.72 16.86
N SER A 270 0.47 -0.57 17.35
CA SER A 270 0.51 0.67 16.57
C SER A 270 1.94 1.20 16.45
N GLU A 271 2.15 2.19 15.58
CA GLU A 271 3.46 2.86 15.46
C GLU A 271 3.98 3.36 16.82
N SER A 272 3.10 3.98 17.63
CA SER A 272 3.49 4.49 18.95
C SER A 272 3.84 3.40 19.95
N ASP A 273 3.13 2.27 19.91
CA ASP A 273 3.42 1.13 20.79
C ASP A 273 4.79 0.53 20.45
N ILE A 274 5.06 0.37 19.15
CA ILE A 274 6.33 -0.15 18.64
C ILE A 274 7.46 0.78 19.08
N LEU A 275 7.38 2.08 18.76
CA LEU A 275 8.41 3.07 19.10
C LEU A 275 8.70 3.14 20.60
N ALA A 276 7.67 3.01 21.44
CA ALA A 276 7.83 3.01 22.90
C ALA A 276 8.53 1.74 23.43
N ALA A 277 8.43 0.62 22.72
CA ALA A 277 9.03 -0.66 23.09
C ALA A 277 10.44 -0.89 22.49
N LEU A 278 10.86 -0.08 21.52
CA LEU A 278 12.17 -0.25 20.88
C LEU A 278 13.32 0.00 21.85
N SER A 279 14.31 -0.88 21.82
CA SER A 279 15.55 -0.75 22.56
C SER A 279 16.70 -1.32 21.74
N ASP A 280 17.78 -0.55 21.62
CA ASP A 280 18.88 -0.93 20.75
C ASP A 280 19.64 -2.16 21.31
N PRO A 281 20.16 -3.04 20.43
CA PRO A 281 20.03 -2.99 18.98
C PRO A 281 18.67 -3.54 18.49
N VAL A 282 18.19 -3.04 17.34
CA VAL A 282 16.88 -3.32 16.75
C VAL A 282 17.02 -3.93 15.35
N THR A 283 16.37 -5.06 15.11
CA THR A 283 16.22 -5.67 13.79
C THR A 283 14.76 -5.69 13.36
N ILE A 284 14.48 -5.22 12.15
CA ILE A 284 13.17 -5.41 11.51
C ILE A 284 13.22 -6.69 10.68
N VAL A 285 12.22 -7.56 10.83
CA VAL A 285 12.08 -8.81 10.09
C VAL A 285 10.83 -8.74 9.24
N VAL A 286 10.98 -8.75 7.91
CA VAL A 286 9.86 -8.61 6.98
C VAL A 286 9.91 -9.65 5.87
N SER A 287 8.74 -9.99 5.34
CA SER A 287 8.62 -10.79 4.12
C SER A 287 7.96 -9.94 3.04
N PRO A 288 8.39 -10.04 1.76
CA PRO A 288 7.69 -9.35 0.70
C PRO A 288 6.26 -9.86 0.54
N ILE A 289 5.36 -9.00 0.09
CA ILE A 289 4.03 -9.39 -0.37
C ILE A 289 4.18 -10.22 -1.65
N GLY A 290 3.62 -11.44 -1.67
CA GLY A 290 3.71 -12.35 -2.81
C GLY A 290 3.12 -11.73 -4.08
N GLY A 291 3.77 -11.95 -5.23
CA GLY A 291 3.39 -11.40 -6.53
C GLY A 291 3.60 -9.88 -6.69
N GLN A 292 3.64 -9.11 -5.60
CA GLN A 292 3.79 -7.65 -5.65
C GLN A 292 5.19 -7.15 -5.28
N GLY A 293 5.94 -7.86 -4.44
CA GLY A 293 7.31 -7.49 -4.08
C GLY A 293 7.45 -6.37 -3.04
N PHE A 294 6.37 -5.88 -2.44
CA PHE A 294 6.46 -4.81 -1.42
C PHE A 294 7.05 -5.30 -0.11
N LEU A 295 8.05 -4.56 0.41
CA LEU A 295 8.63 -4.77 1.74
C LEU A 295 8.01 -3.84 2.79
N PHE A 296 7.76 -2.58 2.42
CA PHE A 296 7.21 -1.54 3.28
C PHE A 296 6.15 -0.74 2.54
N GLY A 297 5.17 -0.21 3.30
CA GLY A 297 4.16 0.68 2.74
C GLY A 297 2.89 0.01 2.24
N ARG A 298 2.80 -1.32 2.39
CA ARG A 298 1.58 -2.10 2.10
C ARG A 298 1.37 -3.14 3.18
N GLY A 299 0.18 -3.15 3.78
CA GLY A 299 -0.17 -4.10 4.83
C GLY A 299 0.59 -3.96 6.16
N ASN A 300 1.62 -3.09 6.25
CA ASN A 300 2.51 -2.97 7.40
C ASN A 300 2.89 -1.52 7.76
N HIS A 301 1.95 -0.57 7.66
CA HIS A 301 2.24 0.86 7.84
C HIS A 301 2.69 1.24 9.26
N GLN A 302 2.55 0.32 10.23
CA GLN A 302 3.12 0.50 11.56
C GLN A 302 4.66 0.51 11.53
N LEU A 303 5.27 -0.07 10.49
CA LEU A 303 6.70 0.10 10.16
C LEU A 303 6.92 1.44 9.45
N SER A 304 6.66 2.53 10.17
CA SER A 304 6.80 3.90 9.67
C SER A 304 8.28 4.29 9.45
N PRO A 305 8.56 5.43 8.80
CA PRO A 305 9.94 5.95 8.71
C PRO A 305 10.62 6.10 10.07
N ALA A 306 9.88 6.47 11.12
CA ALA A 306 10.43 6.58 12.47
C ALA A 306 10.86 5.22 13.01
N VAL A 307 10.06 4.17 12.79
CA VAL A 307 10.41 2.79 13.20
C VAL A 307 11.56 2.25 12.38
N ILE A 308 11.53 2.40 11.04
CA ILE A 308 12.57 1.90 10.14
C ILE A 308 13.94 2.51 10.48
N ARG A 309 14.00 3.83 10.72
CA ARG A 309 15.26 4.52 11.07
C ARG A 309 15.81 4.13 12.45
N ARG A 310 15.01 3.54 13.33
CA ARG A 310 15.48 3.00 14.62
C ARG A 310 16.14 1.64 14.48
N ALA A 311 15.88 0.90 13.41
CA ALA A 311 16.50 -0.39 13.17
C ALA A 311 17.94 -0.23 12.65
N ASP A 312 18.90 -0.92 13.27
CA ASP A 312 20.26 -1.02 12.75
C ASP A 312 20.42 -2.15 11.72
N ALA A 313 19.44 -3.06 11.65
CA ALA A 313 19.42 -4.16 10.69
C ALA A 313 18.02 -4.43 10.12
N LEU A 314 18.00 -4.87 8.86
CA LEU A 314 16.80 -5.28 8.14
C LEU A 314 17.00 -6.69 7.60
N ASP A 315 16.23 -7.63 8.13
CA ASP A 315 16.22 -9.03 7.72
C ASP A 315 15.00 -9.32 6.85
N ILE A 316 15.26 -9.60 5.57
CA ILE A 316 14.20 -9.97 4.62
C ILE A 316 14.15 -11.49 4.51
N VAL A 317 12.97 -12.06 4.73
CA VAL A 317 12.73 -13.50 4.68
C VAL A 317 11.66 -13.85 3.63
N ALA A 318 11.92 -14.84 2.79
CA ALA A 318 10.95 -15.29 1.78
C ALA A 318 11.21 -16.75 1.36
N SER A 319 10.18 -17.49 0.96
CA SER A 319 10.40 -18.76 0.26
C SER A 319 10.97 -18.51 -1.14
N THR A 320 11.69 -19.50 -1.69
CA THR A 320 12.16 -19.40 -3.09
C THR A 320 11.00 -19.19 -4.05
N GLU A 321 9.92 -19.96 -3.88
CA GLU A 321 8.70 -19.87 -4.70
C GLU A 321 8.14 -18.44 -4.72
N LYS A 322 8.10 -17.77 -3.55
CA LYS A 322 7.62 -16.39 -3.46
C LYS A 322 8.51 -15.43 -4.24
N LEU A 323 9.82 -15.67 -4.31
CA LEU A 323 10.77 -14.81 -5.03
C LEU A 323 10.84 -15.07 -6.53
N ASP A 324 10.32 -16.21 -7.01
CA ASP A 324 10.37 -16.54 -8.44
C ASP A 324 9.44 -15.66 -9.27
N ASP A 325 8.35 -15.20 -8.68
CA ASP A 325 7.39 -14.27 -9.30
C ASP A 325 7.69 -12.80 -8.97
N ILE A 326 8.78 -12.51 -8.25
CA ILE A 326 9.16 -11.14 -7.85
C ILE A 326 10.30 -10.63 -8.73
N GLY A 327 9.99 -9.63 -9.55
CA GLY A 327 10.94 -8.89 -10.40
C GLY A 327 11.97 -8.10 -9.58
N ALA A 328 11.44 -7.31 -8.65
CA ALA A 328 12.17 -6.43 -7.76
C ALA A 328 11.36 -6.23 -6.47
N PHE A 329 12.00 -5.69 -5.44
CA PHE A 329 11.31 -5.22 -4.26
C PHE A 329 10.94 -3.76 -4.36
N HIS A 330 9.83 -3.41 -3.72
CA HIS A 330 9.27 -2.07 -3.70
C HIS A 330 9.10 -1.59 -2.26
N VAL A 331 9.28 -0.28 -2.06
CA VAL A 331 9.09 0.40 -0.77
C VAL A 331 8.26 1.66 -0.98
N ASP A 332 7.33 1.91 -0.07
CA ASP A 332 6.49 3.12 -0.05
C ASP A 332 6.33 3.59 1.41
N THR A 333 7.39 4.19 1.98
CA THR A 333 7.43 4.53 3.41
C THR A 333 6.75 5.85 3.77
N ASP A 334 6.08 6.54 2.83
CA ASP A 334 5.70 7.97 2.95
C ASP A 334 6.88 8.92 3.29
N ASP A 335 8.10 8.53 2.93
CA ASP A 335 9.31 9.35 3.10
C ASP A 335 10.23 9.08 1.91
N GLU A 336 10.24 9.99 0.95
CA GLU A 336 10.96 9.81 -0.31
C GLU A 336 12.47 9.66 -0.10
N ARG A 337 13.02 10.32 0.92
CA ARG A 337 14.44 10.19 1.25
C ARG A 337 14.73 8.79 1.78
N LEU A 338 13.87 8.25 2.64
CA LEU A 338 14.02 6.88 3.14
C LEU A 338 13.84 5.85 2.02
N ASN A 339 12.87 6.05 1.11
CA ASN A 339 12.71 5.22 -0.09
C ASN A 339 14.03 5.17 -0.89
N GLU A 340 14.67 6.33 -1.10
CA GLU A 340 15.96 6.41 -1.81
C GLU A 340 17.11 5.74 -1.05
N GLU A 341 17.16 5.89 0.27
CA GLU A 341 18.16 5.25 1.14
C GLU A 341 18.04 3.71 1.13
N LEU A 342 16.84 3.17 0.94
CA LEU A 342 16.56 1.72 0.88
C LEU A 342 16.85 1.10 -0.50
N ARG A 343 16.94 1.90 -1.57
CA ARG A 343 17.23 1.39 -2.91
C ARG A 343 18.59 0.70 -2.99
N GLY A 344 18.64 -0.40 -3.74
CA GLY A 344 19.87 -1.15 -3.95
C GLY A 344 19.69 -2.66 -3.85
N TRP A 345 20.80 -3.39 -3.83
CA TRP A 345 20.78 -4.84 -3.72
C TRP A 345 20.74 -5.26 -2.25
N ILE A 346 19.73 -6.05 -1.90
CA ILE A 346 19.57 -6.59 -0.55
C ILE A 346 19.58 -8.11 -0.56
N LYS A 347 20.07 -8.69 0.53
CA LYS A 347 20.07 -10.14 0.75
C LYS A 347 18.74 -10.56 1.34
N VAL A 348 18.14 -11.59 0.75
CA VAL A 348 16.94 -12.24 1.23
C VAL A 348 17.30 -13.61 1.75
N ARG A 349 16.96 -13.91 2.99
CA ARG A 349 17.09 -15.25 3.54
C ARG A 349 16.00 -16.14 2.97
N THR A 350 16.40 -17.24 2.33
CA THR A 350 15.49 -18.20 1.66
C THR A 350 15.47 -19.57 2.32
N GLY A 351 16.27 -19.75 3.36
CA GLY A 351 16.43 -21.00 4.10
C GLY A 351 17.41 -20.81 5.25
N ARG A 352 17.81 -21.91 5.90
CA ARG A 352 18.75 -21.83 7.03
C ARG A 352 20.08 -21.18 6.66
N TYR A 353 20.64 -21.55 5.51
CA TYR A 353 21.95 -21.08 5.03
C TYR A 353 21.91 -20.51 3.61
N THR A 354 20.72 -20.38 3.03
CA THR A 354 20.54 -19.91 1.65
C THR A 354 20.06 -18.47 1.65
N THR A 355 20.66 -17.66 0.77
CA THR A 355 20.25 -16.29 0.52
C THR A 355 20.15 -16.02 -0.97
N ARG A 356 19.27 -15.09 -1.36
CA ARG A 356 19.12 -14.59 -2.73
C ARG A 356 19.27 -13.07 -2.73
N LEU A 357 19.98 -12.53 -3.72
CA LEU A 357 20.02 -11.08 -3.92
C LEU A 357 18.81 -10.65 -4.73
N VAL A 358 18.11 -9.63 -4.24
CA VAL A 358 17.00 -8.97 -4.93
C VAL A 358 17.25 -7.47 -4.86
N LYS A 359 16.84 -6.75 -5.91
CA LYS A 359 17.01 -5.30 -5.98
C LYS A 359 15.76 -4.62 -5.42
N ILE A 360 15.93 -3.66 -4.52
CA ILE A 360 14.91 -2.67 -4.17
C ILE A 360 14.99 -1.54 -5.21
N VAL A 361 13.87 -1.26 -5.86
CA VAL A 361 13.74 -0.24 -6.93
C VAL A 361 12.89 0.94 -6.50
#